data_AF-A0A931VYW3-F1
#
_entry.id   AF-A0A931VYW3-F1
#
_cell.length_a   1.000
_cell.length_b   1.000
_cell.length_c   1.000
_cell.angle_alpha   90.00
_cell.angle_beta   90.00
_cell.angle_gamma   90.00
#
_symmetry.space_group_name_H-M   'P 1'
#
loop_
_entity.id
_entity.type
_entity.pdbx_description
1 polymer ?
#
loop_
_entity_poly.entity_id
_entity_poly.type
_entity_poly.pdbx_seq_one_letter_code
_entity_poly.pdbx_strand_id
1 'polypeptide(L)'
;MAMSSDKHTRRDFLGKVTLGIAGAGAGLSLLEKPLAAAGEMPYRKMGRSGEKISLVGLGGYHIGVPRDEQEGIRIIHAAIDNGINFMDNCWDYHGGESEVRMGRALKGAYRQKVFLMTKIDGQVKPAAEQQLEESLRRLQVDTID
;
A
#
# COMPACT_ATOMS: atom_id res chain seq x y z
N MET A 1 24.56 42.28 11.59
CA MET A 1 24.43 41.09 12.47
C MET A 1 23.53 40.10 11.74
N ALA A 2 24.12 39.23 10.90
CA ALA A 2 23.37 38.27 10.09
C ALA A 2 23.61 36.87 10.65
N MET A 3 22.56 36.23 11.16
CA MET A 3 22.60 34.83 11.59
C MET A 3 22.35 33.94 10.38
N SER A 4 23.41 33.27 9.90
CA SER A 4 23.30 32.22 8.89
C SER A 4 22.69 30.96 9.53
N SER A 5 21.59 30.48 8.98
CA SER A 5 20.94 29.23 9.38
C SER A 5 21.54 28.08 8.59
N ASP A 6 22.33 27.23 9.25
CA ASP A 6 22.90 26.01 8.67
C ASP A 6 21.80 24.95 8.45
N LYS A 7 21.20 24.96 7.26
CA LYS A 7 20.28 23.91 6.81
C LYS A 7 21.07 22.71 6.31
N HIS A 8 21.37 21.78 7.22
CA HIS A 8 21.92 20.47 6.86
C HIS A 8 20.86 19.66 6.10
N THR A 9 21.20 19.18 4.91
CA THR A 9 20.27 18.40 4.07
C THR A 9 20.46 16.90 4.24
N ARG A 10 19.46 16.09 3.84
CA ARG A 10 19.53 14.61 3.89
C ARG A 10 20.74 14.03 3.12
N ARG A 11 21.25 14.75 2.10
CA ARG A 11 22.48 14.38 1.38
C ARG A 11 23.74 14.53 2.22
N ASP A 12 23.79 15.56 3.06
CA ASP A 12 24.96 15.82 3.93
C ASP A 12 25.10 14.75 5.01
N PHE A 13 23.98 14.19 5.47
CA PHE A 13 23.98 13.08 6.43
C PHE A 13 24.48 11.77 5.78
N LEU A 14 23.99 11.43 4.58
CA LEU A 14 24.41 10.22 3.88
C LEU A 14 25.89 10.28 3.46
N GLY A 15 26.37 11.43 3.02
CA GLY A 15 27.78 11.62 2.65
C GLY A 15 28.74 11.35 3.81
N LYS A 16 28.36 11.73 5.05
CA LYS A 16 29.18 11.57 6.25
C LYS A 16 29.22 10.12 6.79
N VAL A 17 28.22 9.29 6.51
CA VAL A 17 28.19 7.87 6.94
C VAL A 17 29.19 7.03 6.13
N THR A 18 29.42 7.37 4.86
CA THR A 18 30.32 6.63 3.97
C THR A 18 31.79 6.66 4.38
N LEU A 19 32.25 7.68 5.11
CA LEU A 19 33.64 7.77 5.58
C LEU A 19 33.91 7.07 6.93
N GLY A 20 32.88 6.62 7.64
CA GLY A 20 33.02 5.98 8.96
C GLY A 20 33.27 4.48 8.94
N ILE A 21 33.18 3.82 7.78
CA ILE A 21 33.23 2.33 7.65
C ILE A 21 34.62 1.82 7.23
N ALA A 22 35.65 2.68 7.19
CA ALA A 22 37.01 2.24 6.87
C ALA A 22 37.77 1.63 8.07
N GLY A 23 37.20 1.63 9.28
CA GLY A 23 37.95 1.31 10.51
C GLY A 23 37.14 0.60 11.58
N ALA A 24 36.71 -0.64 11.32
CA ALA A 24 36.59 -1.73 12.29
C ALA A 24 35.95 -2.94 11.58
N GLY A 25 36.79 -3.91 11.19
CA GLY A 25 36.33 -5.19 10.68
C GLY A 25 35.60 -5.98 11.75
N ALA A 26 34.28 -5.97 11.72
CA ALA A 26 33.41 -6.99 12.28
C ALA A 26 32.02 -6.87 11.64
N GLY A 27 31.75 -7.74 10.65
CA GLY A 27 30.38 -8.12 10.31
C GLY A 27 29.54 -7.12 9.52
N LEU A 28 30.05 -6.65 8.36
CA LEU A 28 29.15 -6.41 7.22
C LEU A 28 28.62 -7.77 6.75
N SER A 29 27.68 -8.33 7.49
CA SER A 29 26.70 -9.26 6.94
C SER A 29 25.32 -8.77 7.37
N LEU A 30 24.95 -7.59 6.86
CA LEU A 30 23.56 -7.38 6.49
C LEU A 30 23.31 -8.34 5.32
N LEU A 31 23.14 -9.63 5.66
CA LEU A 31 22.61 -10.63 4.77
C LEU A 31 21.29 -10.05 4.27
N GLU A 32 21.34 -9.49 3.06
CA GLU A 32 20.14 -9.24 2.28
C GLU A 32 19.47 -10.60 2.17
N LYS A 33 18.48 -10.83 3.03
CA LYS A 33 17.63 -12.01 2.90
C LYS A 33 17.11 -11.98 1.47
N PRO A 34 17.33 -13.05 0.69
CA PRO A 34 16.87 -13.08 -0.69
C PRO A 34 15.38 -12.77 -0.69
N LEU A 35 15.01 -11.89 -1.62
CA LEU A 35 13.67 -11.37 -1.78
C LEU A 35 12.76 -12.47 -2.33
N ALA A 36 12.33 -13.39 -1.46
CA ALA A 36 11.62 -14.63 -1.79
C ALA A 36 12.37 -15.51 -2.81
N ALA A 37 11.95 -16.76 -2.98
CA ALA A 37 12.46 -17.58 -4.07
C ALA A 37 12.04 -16.97 -5.41
N ALA A 38 12.83 -17.19 -6.47
CA ALA A 38 12.47 -16.73 -7.80
C ALA A 38 11.08 -17.29 -8.20
N GLY A 39 10.10 -16.40 -8.37
CA GLY A 39 8.70 -16.75 -8.71
C GLY A 39 7.69 -16.63 -7.57
N GLU A 40 8.11 -16.39 -6.32
CA GLU A 40 7.20 -16.15 -5.20
C GLU A 40 6.99 -14.65 -4.96
N MET A 41 5.78 -14.25 -4.56
CA MET A 41 5.51 -12.86 -4.17
C MET A 41 6.27 -12.52 -2.88
N PRO A 42 7.19 -11.55 -2.89
CA PRO A 42 7.86 -11.15 -1.67
C PRO A 42 6.96 -10.27 -0.78
N TYR A 43 7.16 -10.37 0.54
CA TYR A 43 6.43 -9.61 1.55
C TYR A 43 7.37 -8.86 2.49
N ARG A 44 6.91 -7.72 3.01
CA ARG A 44 7.59 -6.94 4.06
C ARG A 44 6.63 -6.62 5.20
N LYS A 45 7.18 -6.42 6.40
CA LYS A 45 6.40 -5.93 7.54
C LYS A 45 6.08 -4.45 7.35
N MET A 46 4.83 -4.06 7.57
CA MET A 46 4.38 -2.67 7.47
C MET A 46 4.68 -1.91 8.77
N GLY A 47 5.73 -1.09 8.75
CA GLY A 47 6.09 -0.22 9.86
C GLY A 47 6.20 -0.98 11.19
N ARG A 48 5.49 -0.50 12.21
CA ARG A 48 5.42 -1.11 13.55
C ARG A 48 4.18 -1.97 13.79
N SER A 49 3.23 -1.99 12.85
CA SER A 49 1.99 -2.78 12.98
C SER A 49 2.26 -4.28 13.03
N GLY A 50 3.33 -4.73 12.36
CA GLY A 50 3.65 -6.15 12.24
C GLY A 50 2.95 -6.84 11.06
N GLU A 51 2.00 -6.17 10.40
CA GLU A 51 1.29 -6.68 9.23
C GLU A 51 2.24 -7.04 8.09
N LYS A 52 2.02 -8.18 7.44
CA LYS A 52 2.84 -8.63 6.31
C LYS A 52 2.15 -8.27 4.99
N ILE A 53 2.76 -7.35 4.25
CA ILE A 53 2.20 -6.80 3.02
C ILE A 53 3.08 -7.21 1.83
N SER A 54 2.46 -7.57 0.71
CA SER A 54 3.13 -7.86 -0.55
C SER A 54 3.93 -6.64 -1.01
N LEU A 55 5.08 -6.86 -1.64
CA LEU A 55 5.92 -5.74 -2.07
C LEU A 55 5.32 -4.89 -3.17
N VAL A 56 4.46 -5.52 -3.95
CA VAL A 56 3.65 -4.88 -4.97
C VAL A 56 2.22 -4.85 -4.44
N GLY A 57 1.54 -3.73 -4.61
CA GLY A 57 0.11 -3.60 -4.37
C GLY A 57 -0.65 -3.43 -5.66
N LEU A 58 -1.95 -3.73 -5.62
CA LEU A 58 -2.86 -3.50 -6.74
C LEU A 58 -3.49 -2.11 -6.61
N GLY A 59 -3.24 -1.24 -7.58
CA GLY A 59 -3.79 0.13 -7.62
C GLY A 59 -5.26 0.17 -8.03
N GLY A 60 -6.15 0.60 -7.14
CA GLY A 60 -7.60 0.58 -7.34
C GLY A 60 -8.14 1.49 -8.44
N TYR A 61 -7.41 2.54 -8.84
CA TYR A 61 -7.84 3.40 -9.95
C TYR A 61 -8.05 2.58 -11.23
N HIS A 62 -7.09 1.71 -11.57
CA HIS A 62 -7.15 0.92 -12.81
C HIS A 62 -8.30 -0.10 -12.84
N ILE A 63 -8.91 -0.43 -11.71
CA ILE A 63 -10.04 -1.36 -11.63
C ILE A 63 -11.32 -0.77 -12.23
N GLY A 64 -11.46 0.55 -12.21
CA GLY A 64 -12.59 1.27 -12.82
C GLY A 64 -12.41 1.53 -14.32
N VAL A 65 -11.19 1.37 -14.87
CA VAL A 65 -10.87 1.68 -16.27
C VAL A 65 -11.51 0.71 -17.28
N PRO A 66 -11.51 -0.62 -17.06
CA PRO A 66 -12.15 -1.55 -18.00
C PRO A 66 -13.64 -1.25 -18.18
N ARG A 67 -14.10 -1.27 -19.44
CA ARG A 67 -15.52 -1.12 -19.77
C ARG A 67 -16.34 -2.29 -19.24
N ASP A 68 -15.82 -3.51 -19.41
CA ASP A 68 -16.37 -4.71 -18.81
C ASP A 68 -15.93 -4.76 -17.33
N GLU A 69 -16.90 -4.71 -16.43
CA GLU A 69 -16.67 -4.84 -15.00
C GLU A 69 -15.96 -6.16 -14.65
N GLN A 70 -16.29 -7.24 -15.34
CA GLN A 70 -15.73 -8.56 -15.04
C GLN A 70 -14.23 -8.61 -15.29
N GLU A 71 -13.71 -7.76 -16.17
CA GLU A 71 -12.26 -7.64 -16.38
C GLU A 71 -11.56 -7.05 -15.15
N GLY A 72 -12.13 -6.03 -14.52
CA GLY A 72 -11.60 -5.47 -13.27
C GLY A 72 -11.58 -6.52 -12.15
N ILE A 73 -12.65 -7.31 -12.05
CA ILE A 73 -12.75 -8.41 -11.07
C ILE A 73 -11.69 -9.50 -11.37
N ARG A 74 -11.53 -9.90 -12.63
CA ARG A 74 -10.50 -10.87 -13.05
C ARG A 74 -9.09 -10.39 -12.70
N ILE A 75 -8.77 -9.11 -12.89
CA ILE A 75 -7.48 -8.52 -12.51
C ILE A 75 -7.26 -8.65 -10.99
N ILE A 76 -8.27 -8.35 -10.17
CA ILE A 76 -8.19 -8.46 -8.71
C ILE A 76 -7.95 -9.92 -8.31
N HIS A 77 -8.73 -10.87 -8.82
CA HIS A 77 -8.57 -12.29 -8.51
C HIS A 77 -7.19 -12.79 -8.94
N ALA A 78 -6.74 -12.47 -10.15
CA ALA A 78 -5.41 -12.84 -10.62
C ALA A 78 -4.30 -12.27 -9.73
N ALA A 79 -4.42 -11.02 -9.26
CA ALA A 79 -3.45 -10.43 -8.34
C ALA A 79 -3.40 -11.20 -7.01
N ILE A 80 -4.55 -11.48 -6.41
CA ILE A 80 -4.65 -12.20 -5.12
C ILE A 80 -4.16 -13.63 -5.26
N ASP A 81 -4.53 -14.32 -6.34
CA ASP A 81 -4.13 -15.71 -6.59
C ASP A 81 -2.62 -15.83 -6.88
N ASN A 82 -1.96 -14.74 -7.29
CA ASN A 82 -0.50 -14.63 -7.40
C ASN A 82 0.16 -14.00 -6.16
N GLY A 83 -0.57 -13.89 -5.03
CA GLY A 83 -0.03 -13.49 -3.74
C GLY A 83 0.05 -11.98 -3.50
N ILE A 84 -0.50 -11.13 -4.36
CA ILE A 84 -0.63 -9.71 -4.02
C ILE A 84 -1.74 -9.58 -2.97
N ASN A 85 -1.40 -9.08 -1.78
CA ASN A 85 -2.38 -8.88 -0.71
C ASN A 85 -2.70 -7.42 -0.45
N PHE A 86 -1.94 -6.45 -0.97
CA PHE A 86 -2.22 -5.04 -0.75
C PHE A 86 -3.18 -4.47 -1.79
N MET A 87 -4.38 -4.08 -1.38
CA MET A 87 -5.42 -3.53 -2.25
C MET A 87 -5.60 -2.03 -1.96
N ASP A 88 -5.12 -1.20 -2.87
CA ASP A 88 -5.25 0.27 -2.81
C ASP A 88 -6.61 0.71 -3.34
N ASN A 89 -7.27 1.66 -2.66
CA ASN A 89 -8.47 2.31 -3.17
C ASN A 89 -8.55 3.79 -2.80
N CYS A 90 -9.57 4.48 -3.31
CA CYS A 90 -9.91 5.86 -2.97
C CYS A 90 -11.41 6.06 -3.20
N TRP A 91 -12.05 6.80 -2.30
CA TRP A 91 -13.46 7.16 -2.40
C TRP A 91 -13.84 7.80 -3.75
N ASP A 92 -12.92 8.56 -4.34
CA ASP A 92 -13.13 9.30 -5.61
C ASP A 92 -12.86 8.50 -6.88
N TYR A 93 -12.19 7.35 -6.80
CA TYR A 93 -11.75 6.66 -8.02
C TYR A 93 -12.96 6.24 -8.87
N HIS A 94 -13.04 6.82 -10.07
CA HIS A 94 -14.15 6.66 -10.99
C HIS A 94 -15.52 6.98 -10.37
N GLY A 95 -15.59 7.99 -9.48
CA GLY A 95 -16.83 8.35 -8.79
C GLY A 95 -17.32 7.26 -7.83
N GLY A 96 -16.39 6.47 -7.28
CA GLY A 96 -16.68 5.36 -6.36
C GLY A 96 -16.84 4.00 -7.03
N GLU A 97 -16.86 3.92 -8.36
CA GLU A 97 -17.02 2.64 -9.06
C GLU A 97 -15.87 1.66 -8.80
N SER A 98 -14.64 2.15 -8.59
CA SER A 98 -13.52 1.28 -8.22
C SER A 98 -13.76 0.56 -6.88
N GLU A 99 -14.35 1.23 -5.89
CA GLU A 99 -14.73 0.61 -4.61
C GLU A 99 -15.85 -0.42 -4.77
N VAL A 100 -16.86 -0.11 -5.61
CA VAL A 100 -17.96 -1.04 -5.90
C VAL A 100 -17.42 -2.34 -6.52
N ARG A 101 -16.53 -2.23 -7.51
CA ARG A 101 -15.92 -3.40 -8.17
C ARG A 101 -15.01 -4.18 -7.24
N MET A 102 -14.18 -3.48 -6.45
CA MET A 102 -13.33 -4.10 -5.43
C MET A 102 -14.17 -4.88 -4.40
N GLY A 103 -15.25 -4.28 -3.88
CA GLY A 103 -16.15 -4.94 -2.94
C GLY A 103 -16.83 -6.18 -3.50
N ARG A 104 -17.19 -6.17 -4.80
CA ARG A 104 -17.70 -7.37 -5.49
C ARG A 104 -16.64 -8.46 -5.59
N ALA A 105 -15.40 -8.11 -5.93
CA ALA A 105 -14.31 -9.06 -6.09
C ALA A 105 -13.87 -9.72 -4.76
N LEU A 106 -13.95 -9.00 -3.64
CA LEU A 106 -13.47 -9.46 -2.34
C LEU A 106 -14.48 -10.34 -1.56
N LYS A 107 -15.67 -10.60 -2.11
CA LYS A 107 -16.67 -11.45 -1.44
C LYS A 107 -16.14 -12.85 -1.10
N GLY A 108 -16.70 -13.43 -0.05
CA GLY A 108 -16.38 -14.78 0.39
C GLY A 108 -14.92 -14.88 0.81
N ALA A 109 -14.21 -15.85 0.23
CA ALA A 109 -12.87 -16.21 0.69
C ALA A 109 -11.74 -15.26 0.21
N TYR A 110 -12.04 -14.17 -0.49
CA TYR A 110 -11.03 -13.21 -0.94
C TYR A 110 -10.75 -12.12 0.09
N ARG A 111 -11.75 -11.66 0.88
CA ARG A 111 -11.58 -10.58 1.85
C ARG A 111 -10.52 -10.88 2.91
N GLN A 112 -10.44 -12.11 3.40
CA GLN A 112 -9.46 -12.50 4.43
C GLN A 112 -8.06 -12.75 3.89
N LYS A 113 -7.85 -12.66 2.57
CA LYS A 113 -6.53 -12.80 1.94
C LYS A 113 -5.82 -11.46 1.73
N VAL A 114 -6.50 -10.34 1.96
CA VAL A 114 -6.01 -9.01 1.57
C VAL A 114 -5.94 -8.06 2.76
N PHE A 115 -5.00 -7.13 2.65
CA PHE A 115 -4.97 -5.87 3.37
C PHE A 115 -5.63 -4.80 2.47
N LEU A 116 -6.82 -4.37 2.86
CA LEU A 116 -7.68 -3.46 2.10
C LEU A 116 -7.58 -2.05 2.66
N MET A 117 -7.13 -1.10 1.86
CA MET A 117 -7.07 0.32 2.23
C MET A 117 -7.99 1.17 1.34
N THR A 118 -8.40 2.34 1.84
CA THR A 118 -9.00 3.40 1.02
C THR A 118 -8.49 4.77 1.45
N LYS A 119 -8.81 5.79 0.66
CA LYS A 119 -8.46 7.20 0.91
C LYS A 119 -9.72 8.04 0.79
N ILE A 120 -9.77 9.09 1.58
CA ILE A 120 -10.83 10.09 1.62
C ILE A 120 -10.20 11.47 1.49
N ASP A 121 -10.92 12.46 0.96
CA ASP A 121 -10.44 13.83 0.81
C ASP A 121 -11.14 14.82 1.78
N GLY A 122 -12.16 14.35 2.51
CA GLY A 122 -12.85 15.08 3.57
C GLY A 122 -11.88 15.53 4.67
N GLN A 123 -11.67 16.85 4.79
CA GLN A 123 -10.73 17.43 5.76
C GLN A 123 -11.39 17.81 7.11
N VAL A 124 -12.71 17.70 7.20
CA VAL A 124 -13.48 17.96 8.41
C VAL A 124 -14.26 16.73 8.82
N LYS A 125 -14.48 16.57 10.12
CA LYS A 125 -15.11 15.37 10.71
C LYS A 125 -16.38 14.91 9.95
N PRO A 126 -17.39 15.76 9.70
CA PRO A 126 -18.61 15.30 9.03
C PRO A 126 -18.38 14.76 7.61
N ALA A 127 -17.51 15.42 6.84
CA ALA A 127 -17.18 14.98 5.49
C ALA A 127 -16.37 13.67 5.51
N ALA A 128 -15.40 13.56 6.41
CA ALA A 128 -14.58 12.36 6.56
C ALA A 128 -15.41 11.15 6.99
N GLU A 129 -16.32 11.33 7.96
CA GLU A 129 -17.24 10.29 8.42
C GLU A 129 -18.17 9.83 7.30
N GLN A 130 -18.79 10.77 6.57
CA GLN A 130 -19.65 10.43 5.44
C GLN A 130 -18.90 9.62 4.36
N GLN A 131 -17.70 10.06 3.98
CA GLN A 131 -16.92 9.37 2.94
C GLN A 131 -16.48 7.97 3.40
N LEU A 132 -16.08 7.82 4.67
CA LEU A 132 -15.75 6.52 5.24
C LEU A 132 -16.97 5.57 5.21
N GLU A 133 -18.16 6.03 5.61
CA GLU A 133 -19.39 5.24 5.56
C GLU A 133 -19.74 4.83 4.12
N GLU A 134 -19.61 5.74 3.16
CA GLU A 134 -19.82 5.44 1.75
C GLU A 134 -18.82 4.41 1.21
N SER A 135 -17.54 4.53 1.57
CA SER A 135 -16.49 3.58 1.21
C SER A 135 -16.79 2.18 1.78
N LEU A 136 -17.10 2.07 3.08
CA LEU A 136 -17.47 0.80 3.72
C LEU A 136 -18.67 0.14 3.00
N ARG A 137 -19.69 0.95 2.67
CA ARG A 137 -20.87 0.48 1.94
C ARG A 137 -20.55 0.00 0.53
N ARG A 138 -19.74 0.73 -0.24
CA ARG A 138 -19.36 0.35 -1.62
C ARG A 138 -18.47 -0.90 -1.63
N LEU A 139 -17.50 -0.95 -0.71
CA LEU A 139 -16.60 -2.08 -0.51
C LEU A 139 -17.29 -3.29 0.11
N GLN A 140 -18.49 -3.12 0.68
CA GLN A 140 -19.28 -4.18 1.34
C GLN A 140 -18.49 -4.85 2.47
N VAL A 141 -17.85 -4.05 3.32
CA VAL A 141 -17.07 -4.50 4.48
C VAL A 141 -17.42 -3.67 5.71
N ASP A 142 -17.24 -4.25 6.89
CA ASP A 142 -17.43 -3.55 8.16
C ASP A 142 -16.16 -2.80 8.60
N THR A 143 -14.99 -3.19 8.07
CA THR A 143 -13.68 -2.61 8.43
C THR A 143 -12.74 -2.47 7.22
N ILE A 144 -11.98 -1.38 7.24
CA ILE A 144 -10.80 -1.13 6.40
C ILE A 144 -9.56 -1.34 7.28
N ASP A 145 -8.50 -1.90 6.68
CA ASP A 145 -7.23 -2.23 7.35
C ASP A 145 -6.28 -1.02 7.37
#